data_AF-A0A1J8Q2U8-F1
#
_entry.id   AF-A0A1J8Q2U8-F1
#
_cell.length_a   1.000
_cell.length_b   1.000
_cell.length_c   1.000
_cell.angle_alpha   90.00
_cell.angle_beta   90.00
_cell.angle_gamma   90.00
#
_symmetry.space_group_name_H-M   'P 1'
#
loop_
_entity.id
_entity.type
_entity.pdbx_description
1 polymer ?
#
loop_
_entity_poly.entity_id
_entity_poly.type
_entity_poly.pdbx_seq_one_letter_code
_entity_poly.pdbx_strand_id
1 'polypeptide(L)'
;MISALFVIVMFTLSIVFCLIVSLKHRWLLWPLFFGFAFRSLLMFLDYYGIFAPPGATGDAIVFTRTAYEWSLFEWNRLFDTFNYKASYVYSTIGAVFLKIFGYNHFVLLVLNFLAGLIIIFLTGIMAYRLWGRKPAIISSYIMALFPFAAFNSVIALREELSIVVFLLGVYFFLKWVSGKGTIWILVAFPMFATALMIHPGWIGAMVGIALYLGYFSTKTLVASIKGGATTRQVASKFLSAIALFTVAILIVAGSGGISLAKGITIGGDSEEGVTDLIESRFQREGRGGSAYPGFVAQGNPYTQPWLIPMRVAYFTFSPFPWDLRSPRQLLGVSASAMYLFLAWRLYKGWHNVKRKEECLALMFMAGALIFVFAIGVTNFGTAIRHRTKFLAICTLLAASSFNQLSVRLKRH
;
A
#
# COMPACT_ATOMS: atom_id res chain seq x y z
N MET A 1 -1.75 -2.37 -34.53
CA MET A 1 -3.16 -2.77 -34.37
C MET A 1 -3.38 -3.61 -33.11
N ILE A 2 -2.58 -4.66 -32.86
CA ILE A 2 -2.72 -5.53 -31.67
C ILE A 2 -2.60 -4.75 -30.35
N SER A 3 -1.63 -3.83 -30.24
CA SER A 3 -1.42 -3.06 -29.00
C SER A 3 -2.58 -2.09 -28.69
N ALA A 4 -3.18 -1.48 -29.70
CA ALA A 4 -4.38 -0.66 -29.55
C ALA A 4 -5.62 -1.49 -29.16
N LEU A 5 -5.76 -2.68 -29.76
CA LEU A 5 -6.82 -3.62 -29.39
C LEU A 5 -6.70 -4.04 -27.92
N PHE A 6 -5.48 -4.34 -27.43
CA PHE A 6 -5.24 -4.66 -26.03
C PHE A 6 -5.73 -3.53 -25.10
N VAL A 7 -5.41 -2.27 -25.42
CA VAL A 7 -5.85 -1.11 -24.64
C VAL A 7 -7.37 -1.02 -24.58
N ILE A 8 -8.05 -1.17 -25.72
CA ILE A 8 -9.53 -1.16 -25.80
C ILE A 8 -10.13 -2.31 -24.98
N VAL A 9 -9.58 -3.52 -25.11
CA VAL A 9 -10.03 -4.70 -24.36
C VAL A 9 -9.85 -4.48 -22.85
N MET A 10 -8.72 -3.95 -22.40
CA MET A 10 -8.48 -3.69 -20.98
C MET A 10 -9.41 -2.63 -20.38
N PHE A 11 -9.72 -1.57 -21.15
CA PHE A 11 -10.75 -0.61 -20.74
C PHE A 11 -12.14 -1.25 -20.66
N THR A 12 -12.47 -2.10 -21.64
CA THR A 12 -13.75 -2.82 -21.68
C THR A 12 -13.85 -3.78 -20.49
N LEU A 13 -12.78 -4.53 -20.19
CA LEU A 13 -12.69 -5.39 -19.01
C LEU A 13 -12.83 -4.60 -17.71
N SER A 14 -12.33 -3.36 -17.64
CA SER A 14 -12.51 -2.48 -16.49
C SER A 14 -13.98 -2.10 -16.28
N ILE A 15 -14.72 -1.83 -17.36
CA ILE A 15 -16.17 -1.57 -17.31
C ILE A 15 -16.92 -2.85 -16.90
N VAL A 16 -16.62 -3.98 -17.54
CA VAL A 16 -17.22 -5.28 -17.24
C VAL A 16 -16.99 -5.67 -15.78
N PHE A 17 -15.78 -5.45 -15.26
CA PHE A 17 -15.46 -5.65 -13.85
C PHE A 17 -16.37 -4.80 -12.95
N CYS A 18 -16.51 -3.50 -13.24
CA CYS A 18 -17.40 -2.61 -12.48
C CYS A 18 -18.85 -3.11 -12.49
N LEU A 19 -19.35 -3.54 -13.66
CA LEU A 19 -20.71 -4.05 -13.81
C LEU A 19 -20.92 -5.36 -13.04
N ILE A 20 -20.05 -6.37 -13.21
CA ILE A 20 -20.16 -7.66 -12.52
C ILE A 20 -20.14 -7.48 -11.00
N VAL A 21 -19.20 -6.68 -10.49
CA VAL A 21 -19.11 -6.39 -9.05
C VAL A 21 -20.38 -5.68 -8.56
N SER A 22 -20.90 -4.74 -9.35
CA SER A 22 -22.10 -3.96 -8.99
C SER A 22 -23.38 -4.77 -9.05
N LEU A 23 -23.48 -5.76 -9.94
CA LEU A 23 -24.60 -6.71 -9.97
C LEU A 23 -24.66 -7.51 -8.67
N LYS A 24 -23.51 -7.99 -8.19
CA LYS A 24 -23.40 -8.74 -6.93
C LYS A 24 -23.53 -7.84 -5.69
N HIS A 25 -23.00 -6.63 -5.77
CA HIS A 25 -22.92 -5.68 -4.67
C HIS A 25 -23.40 -4.30 -5.12
N ARG A 26 -24.73 -4.12 -5.26
CA ARG A 26 -25.35 -2.89 -5.80
C ARG A 26 -24.88 -1.59 -5.14
N TRP A 27 -24.47 -1.65 -3.88
CA TRP A 27 -23.96 -0.48 -3.14
C TRP A 27 -22.57 -0.01 -3.59
N LEU A 28 -21.83 -0.81 -4.37
CA LEU A 28 -20.54 -0.44 -4.97
C LEU A 28 -20.67 0.25 -6.34
N LEU A 29 -21.85 0.24 -6.95
CA LEU A 29 -22.05 0.78 -8.30
C LEU A 29 -21.55 2.20 -8.44
N TRP A 30 -22.04 3.10 -7.59
CA TRP A 30 -21.67 4.51 -7.67
C TRP A 30 -20.20 4.76 -7.31
N PRO A 31 -19.64 4.24 -6.20
CA PRO A 31 -18.21 4.37 -5.94
C PRO A 31 -17.31 3.90 -7.10
N LEU A 32 -17.63 2.76 -7.73
CA LEU A 32 -16.86 2.25 -8.87
C LEU A 32 -17.04 3.09 -10.13
N PHE A 33 -18.27 3.52 -10.43
CA PHE A 33 -18.55 4.38 -11.57
C PHE A 33 -17.83 5.73 -11.45
N PHE A 34 -17.94 6.41 -10.30
CA PHE A 34 -17.23 7.66 -10.06
C PHE A 34 -15.71 7.46 -10.04
N GLY A 35 -15.24 6.34 -9.49
CA GLY A 35 -13.81 5.98 -9.53
C GLY A 35 -13.28 5.77 -10.95
N PHE A 36 -14.06 5.11 -11.81
CA PHE A 36 -13.78 4.93 -13.23
C PHE A 36 -13.77 6.28 -13.95
N ALA A 37 -14.86 7.05 -13.85
CA ALA A 37 -15.01 8.33 -14.54
C ALA A 37 -13.92 9.33 -14.15
N PHE A 38 -13.58 9.42 -12.85
CA PHE A 38 -12.52 10.30 -12.38
C PHE A 38 -11.15 9.90 -12.95
N ARG A 39 -10.82 8.61 -12.99
CA ARG A 39 -9.57 8.12 -13.58
C ARG A 39 -9.52 8.33 -15.09
N SER A 40 -10.62 8.11 -15.80
CA SER A 40 -10.72 8.38 -17.23
C SER A 40 -10.51 9.87 -17.53
N LEU A 41 -11.10 10.76 -16.72
CA LEU A 41 -10.85 12.19 -16.80
C LEU A 41 -9.38 12.53 -16.57
N LEU A 42 -8.74 11.95 -15.54
CA LEU A 42 -7.32 12.20 -15.28
C LEU A 42 -6.41 11.72 -16.42
N MET A 43 -6.66 10.54 -16.99
CA MET A 43 -5.92 10.05 -18.16
C MET A 43 -6.12 10.95 -19.38
N PHE A 44 -7.35 11.43 -19.60
CA PHE A 44 -7.65 12.37 -20.66
C PHE A 44 -6.87 13.68 -20.48
N LEU A 45 -6.91 14.27 -19.28
CA LEU A 45 -6.22 15.52 -19.00
C LEU A 45 -4.70 15.41 -19.13
N ASP A 46 -4.12 14.27 -18.74
CA ASP A 46 -2.68 13.99 -18.90
C ASP A 46 -2.30 13.85 -20.37
N TYR A 47 -3.09 13.08 -21.14
CA TYR A 47 -2.83 12.86 -22.56
C TYR A 47 -2.84 14.15 -23.40
N TYR A 48 -3.77 15.07 -23.10
CA TYR A 48 -3.83 16.37 -23.78
C TYR A 48 -2.89 17.43 -23.18
N GLY A 49 -2.07 17.08 -22.19
CA GLY A 49 -1.13 18.01 -21.55
C GLY A 49 -1.80 19.11 -20.72
N ILE A 50 -3.09 18.98 -20.40
CA ILE A 50 -3.86 19.96 -19.61
C ILE A 50 -3.47 19.85 -18.13
N PHE A 51 -3.29 18.62 -17.63
CA PHE A 51 -2.87 18.36 -16.25
C PHE A 51 -2.07 17.07 -16.18
N ALA A 52 -0.82 17.16 -15.69
CA ALA A 52 0.00 15.98 -15.41
C ALA A 52 -0.15 15.54 -13.95
N PRO A 53 -0.62 14.31 -13.68
CA PRO A 53 -0.66 13.77 -12.33
C PRO A 53 0.72 13.83 -11.66
N PRO A 54 0.80 14.20 -10.37
CA PRO A 54 2.03 14.09 -9.60
C PRO A 54 2.64 12.68 -9.73
N GLY A 55 3.88 12.61 -10.22
CA GLY A 55 4.58 11.35 -10.48
C GLY A 55 4.46 10.81 -11.91
N ALA A 56 3.76 11.49 -12.82
CA ALA A 56 3.72 11.15 -14.25
C ALA A 56 5.10 11.27 -14.93
N THR A 57 6.02 12.03 -14.33
CA THR A 57 7.42 12.15 -14.76
C THR A 57 8.34 11.24 -13.92
N GLY A 58 9.65 11.25 -14.19
CA GLY A 58 10.62 10.50 -13.39
C GLY A 58 10.36 8.99 -13.45
N ASP A 59 9.98 8.39 -12.32
CA ASP A 59 9.77 6.93 -12.18
C ASP A 59 8.82 6.34 -13.23
N ALA A 60 7.68 6.99 -13.52
CA ALA A 60 6.72 6.45 -14.48
C ALA A 60 7.30 6.35 -15.90
N ILE A 61 8.08 7.34 -16.31
CA ILE A 61 8.80 7.34 -17.60
C ILE A 61 9.87 6.25 -17.59
N VAL A 62 10.65 6.15 -16.50
CA VAL A 62 11.71 5.14 -16.38
C VAL A 62 11.12 3.74 -16.45
N PHE A 63 10.04 3.44 -15.69
CA PHE A 63 9.43 2.12 -15.73
C PHE A 63 8.90 1.75 -17.11
N THR A 64 8.26 2.69 -17.80
CA THR A 64 7.73 2.50 -19.15
C THR A 64 8.85 2.29 -20.17
N ARG A 65 9.90 3.11 -20.11
CA ARG A 65 11.05 3.01 -21.01
C ARG A 65 11.80 1.69 -20.80
N THR A 66 12.09 1.33 -19.56
CA THR A 66 12.76 0.06 -19.23
C THR A 66 11.92 -1.15 -19.64
N ALA A 67 10.60 -1.10 -19.46
CA ALA A 67 9.71 -2.16 -19.94
C ALA A 67 9.76 -2.29 -21.48
N TYR A 68 9.81 -1.17 -22.20
CA TYR A 68 9.95 -1.17 -23.64
C TYR A 68 11.30 -1.74 -24.09
N GLU A 69 12.41 -1.25 -23.54
CA GLU A 69 13.76 -1.73 -23.85
C GLU A 69 13.88 -3.25 -23.62
N TRP A 70 13.37 -3.76 -22.50
CA TRP A 70 13.41 -5.18 -22.19
C TRP A 70 12.44 -6.02 -23.03
N SER A 71 11.36 -5.42 -23.57
CA SER A 71 10.45 -6.12 -24.47
C SER A 71 11.10 -6.50 -25.81
N LEU A 72 12.19 -5.82 -26.18
CA LEU A 72 12.97 -6.08 -27.39
C LEU A 72 13.94 -7.27 -27.24
N PHE A 73 14.19 -7.73 -26.00
CA PHE A 73 15.04 -8.90 -25.76
C PHE A 73 14.35 -10.19 -26.20
N GLU A 74 15.14 -11.24 -26.45
CA GLU A 74 14.63 -12.61 -26.54
C GLU A 74 13.97 -13.07 -25.23
N TRP A 75 13.12 -14.10 -25.28
CA TRP A 75 12.32 -14.52 -24.12
C TRP A 75 13.16 -14.91 -22.91
N ASN A 76 14.24 -15.67 -23.11
CA ASN A 76 15.13 -16.08 -22.02
C ASN A 76 15.74 -14.86 -21.33
N ARG A 77 16.34 -13.96 -22.12
CA ARG A 77 16.94 -12.73 -21.62
C ARG A 77 15.93 -11.78 -20.97
N LEU A 78 14.68 -11.77 -21.45
CA LEU A 78 13.59 -11.01 -20.82
C LEU A 78 13.29 -11.58 -19.43
N PHE A 79 13.15 -12.90 -19.29
CA PHE A 79 12.91 -13.53 -17.99
C PHE A 79 14.08 -13.37 -17.02
N ASP A 80 15.32 -13.31 -17.53
CA ASP A 80 16.51 -12.99 -16.72
C ASP A 80 16.48 -11.56 -16.13
N THR A 81 15.68 -10.65 -16.67
CA THR A 81 15.48 -9.31 -16.07
C THR A 81 14.69 -9.36 -14.76
N PHE A 82 14.02 -10.49 -14.46
CA PHE A 82 13.28 -10.66 -13.21
C PHE A 82 14.25 -10.70 -12.02
N ASN A 83 14.39 -9.58 -11.34
CA ASN A 83 15.22 -9.45 -10.16
C ASN A 83 14.42 -8.81 -9.01
N TYR A 84 13.99 -9.64 -8.05
CA TYR A 84 13.23 -9.21 -6.88
C TYR A 84 14.02 -8.36 -5.88
N LYS A 85 15.36 -8.35 -5.98
CA LYS A 85 16.22 -7.44 -5.21
C LYS A 85 16.30 -6.05 -5.86
N ALA A 86 15.96 -5.95 -7.15
CA ALA A 86 15.96 -4.71 -7.90
C ALA A 86 14.59 -4.01 -7.87
N SER A 87 14.56 -2.74 -8.28
CA SER A 87 13.36 -1.91 -8.28
C SER A 87 12.44 -2.11 -9.50
N TYR A 88 12.77 -3.01 -10.42
CA TYR A 88 12.23 -3.05 -11.79
C TYR A 88 11.37 -4.28 -12.11
N VAL A 89 10.96 -5.07 -11.13
CA VAL A 89 10.04 -6.22 -11.34
C VAL A 89 8.78 -5.80 -12.11
N TYR A 90 8.24 -4.61 -11.83
CA TYR A 90 7.13 -4.05 -12.58
C TYR A 90 7.45 -3.82 -14.07
N SER A 91 8.66 -3.37 -14.40
CA SER A 91 9.10 -3.24 -15.79
C SER A 91 9.29 -4.59 -16.48
N THR A 92 9.75 -5.63 -15.78
CA THR A 92 9.80 -7.00 -16.33
C THR A 92 8.40 -7.50 -16.69
N ILE A 93 7.43 -7.33 -15.78
CA ILE A 93 6.03 -7.68 -16.05
C ILE A 93 5.53 -6.88 -17.26
N GLY A 94 5.78 -5.56 -17.26
CA GLY A 94 5.43 -4.69 -18.38
C GLY A 94 6.04 -5.11 -19.71
N ALA A 95 7.31 -5.55 -19.71
CA ALA A 95 8.02 -6.02 -20.89
C ALA A 95 7.37 -7.26 -21.50
N VAL A 96 6.86 -8.18 -20.67
CA VAL A 96 6.08 -9.34 -21.15
C VAL A 96 4.84 -8.86 -21.92
N PHE A 97 4.05 -7.93 -21.36
CA PHE A 97 2.86 -7.41 -22.04
C PHE A 97 3.23 -6.67 -23.33
N LEU A 98 4.24 -5.81 -23.30
CA LEU A 98 4.70 -5.06 -24.48
C LEU A 98 5.24 -6.00 -25.57
N LYS A 99 5.89 -7.11 -25.20
CA LYS A 99 6.39 -8.10 -26.16
C LYS A 99 5.26 -8.91 -26.80
N ILE A 100 4.23 -9.29 -26.05
CA ILE A 100 3.09 -10.08 -26.57
C ILE A 100 2.19 -9.21 -27.46
N PHE A 101 1.86 -8.00 -27.01
CA PHE A 101 0.82 -7.17 -27.65
C PHE A 101 1.41 -6.06 -28.53
N GLY A 102 2.72 -5.82 -28.47
CA GLY A 102 3.39 -4.72 -29.13
C GLY A 102 3.40 -3.44 -28.28
N TYR A 103 4.27 -2.51 -28.65
CA TYR A 103 4.38 -1.23 -27.95
C TYR A 103 3.12 -0.37 -28.11
N ASN A 104 2.61 0.13 -27.00
CA ASN A 104 1.68 1.24 -26.92
C ASN A 104 1.85 1.92 -25.55
N HIS A 105 1.85 3.26 -25.56
CA HIS A 105 2.08 4.07 -24.36
C HIS A 105 1.09 3.76 -23.21
N PHE A 106 -0.13 3.32 -23.53
CA PHE A 106 -1.18 3.07 -22.56
C PHE A 106 -1.16 1.67 -21.94
N VAL A 107 -0.32 0.73 -22.40
CA VAL A 107 -0.35 -0.68 -21.95
C VAL A 107 -0.21 -0.80 -20.43
N LEU A 108 0.76 -0.10 -19.84
CA LEU A 108 0.97 -0.13 -18.39
C LEU A 108 -0.10 0.68 -17.63
N LEU A 109 -0.60 1.76 -18.24
CA LEU A 109 -1.61 2.62 -17.64
C LEU A 109 -2.94 1.89 -17.49
N VAL A 110 -3.39 1.14 -18.51
CA VAL A 110 -4.66 0.39 -18.43
C VAL A 110 -4.60 -0.77 -17.44
N LEU A 111 -3.43 -1.36 -17.24
CA LEU A 111 -3.21 -2.37 -16.19
C LEU A 111 -3.35 -1.74 -14.80
N ASN A 112 -2.72 -0.58 -14.57
CA ASN A 112 -2.84 0.18 -13.33
C ASN A 112 -4.25 0.73 -13.11
N PHE A 113 -4.96 1.09 -14.18
CA PHE A 113 -6.33 1.56 -14.13
C PHE A 113 -7.25 0.48 -13.57
N LEU A 114 -7.17 -0.74 -14.12
CA LEU A 114 -7.92 -1.89 -13.61
C LEU A 114 -7.52 -2.22 -12.16
N ALA A 115 -6.22 -2.19 -11.85
CA ALA A 115 -5.72 -2.40 -10.50
C ALA A 115 -6.34 -1.41 -9.49
N GLY A 116 -6.43 -0.13 -9.85
CA GLY A 116 -7.08 0.90 -9.04
C GLY A 116 -8.55 0.60 -8.74
N LEU A 117 -9.30 0.09 -9.71
CA LEU A 117 -10.70 -0.32 -9.51
C LEU A 117 -10.82 -1.54 -8.59
N ILE A 118 -9.90 -2.50 -8.72
CA ILE A 118 -9.81 -3.66 -7.84
C ILE A 118 -9.51 -3.22 -6.40
N ILE A 119 -8.65 -2.22 -6.19
CA ILE A 119 -8.35 -1.65 -4.87
C ILE A 119 -9.59 -1.03 -4.21
N ILE A 120 -10.40 -0.29 -4.97
CA ILE A 120 -11.68 0.26 -4.50
C ILE A 120 -12.59 -0.89 -4.04
N PHE A 121 -12.75 -1.90 -4.89
CA PHE A 121 -13.57 -3.07 -4.60
C PHE A 121 -13.11 -3.83 -3.34
N LEU A 122 -11.82 -4.18 -3.25
CA LEU A 122 -11.25 -4.93 -2.12
C LEU A 122 -11.42 -4.17 -0.81
N THR A 123 -11.15 -2.86 -0.83
CA THR A 123 -11.33 -1.99 0.35
C THR A 123 -12.79 -1.93 0.77
N GLY A 124 -13.71 -1.77 -0.20
CA GLY A 124 -15.14 -1.77 0.05
C GLY A 124 -15.63 -3.08 0.67
N ILE A 125 -15.24 -4.24 0.12
CA ILE A 125 -15.66 -5.55 0.63
C ILE A 125 -15.09 -5.82 2.02
N MET A 126 -13.85 -5.46 2.29
CA MET A 126 -13.27 -5.59 3.63
C MET A 126 -14.00 -4.66 4.62
N ALA A 127 -14.27 -3.42 4.25
CA ALA A 127 -15.04 -2.49 5.07
C ALA A 127 -16.47 -3.00 5.34
N TYR A 128 -17.12 -3.61 4.34
CA TYR A 128 -18.45 -4.20 4.49
C TYR A 128 -18.46 -5.32 5.53
N ARG A 129 -17.46 -6.19 5.48
CA ARG A 129 -17.33 -7.30 6.45
C ARG A 129 -17.02 -6.82 7.86
N LEU A 130 -16.20 -5.77 7.99
CA LEU A 130 -15.81 -5.25 9.29
C LEU A 130 -16.90 -4.36 9.91
N TRP A 131 -17.61 -3.56 9.12
CA TRP A 131 -18.41 -2.45 9.65
C TRP A 131 -19.80 -2.30 9.02
N GLY A 132 -20.15 -3.15 8.05
CA GLY A 132 -21.44 -3.12 7.36
C GLY A 132 -21.49 -2.15 6.18
N ARG A 133 -22.70 -1.94 5.65
CA ARG A 133 -22.91 -1.27 4.36
C ARG A 133 -22.50 0.20 4.32
N LYS A 134 -22.98 1.02 5.26
CA LYS A 134 -22.75 2.47 5.23
C LYS A 134 -21.26 2.84 5.30
N PRO A 135 -20.45 2.25 6.20
CA PRO A 135 -19.01 2.51 6.23
C PRO A 135 -18.32 2.02 4.97
N ALA A 136 -18.75 0.89 4.40
CA ALA A 136 -18.18 0.35 3.17
C ALA A 136 -18.37 1.27 1.97
N ILE A 137 -19.55 1.89 1.82
CA ILE A 137 -19.80 2.88 0.77
C ILE A 137 -18.84 4.06 0.91
N ILE A 138 -18.73 4.61 2.13
CA ILE A 138 -17.85 5.76 2.40
C ILE A 138 -16.38 5.41 2.16
N SER A 139 -15.92 4.25 2.63
CA SER A 139 -14.57 3.74 2.36
C SER A 139 -14.30 3.60 0.87
N SER A 140 -15.27 3.11 0.10
CA SER A 140 -15.14 2.95 -1.34
C SER A 140 -15.04 4.29 -2.05
N TYR A 141 -15.81 5.31 -1.62
CA TYR A 141 -15.69 6.68 -2.15
C TYR A 141 -14.35 7.33 -1.84
N ILE A 142 -13.82 7.14 -0.62
CA ILE A 142 -12.48 7.63 -0.27
C ILE A 142 -11.45 7.05 -1.22
N MET A 143 -11.46 5.73 -1.47
CA MET A 143 -10.54 5.10 -2.43
C MET A 143 -10.79 5.51 -3.88
N ALA A 144 -12.05 5.78 -4.24
CA ALA A 144 -12.43 6.14 -5.60
C ALA A 144 -11.99 7.56 -5.97
N LEU A 145 -12.15 8.52 -5.05
CA LEU A 145 -12.03 9.95 -5.32
C LEU A 145 -10.81 10.61 -4.70
N PHE A 146 -10.08 9.94 -3.80
CA PHE A 146 -8.87 10.52 -3.24
C PHE A 146 -7.82 10.73 -4.34
N PRO A 147 -7.38 11.97 -4.60
CA PRO A 147 -6.58 12.29 -5.80
C PRO A 147 -5.31 11.46 -5.93
N PHE A 148 -4.55 11.28 -4.86
CA PHE A 148 -3.27 10.55 -4.94
C PHE A 148 -3.43 9.04 -5.11
N ALA A 149 -4.56 8.45 -4.68
CA ALA A 149 -4.88 7.07 -5.03
C ALA A 149 -5.28 6.96 -6.51
N ALA A 150 -6.01 7.94 -7.04
CA ALA A 150 -6.36 7.97 -8.45
C ALA A 150 -5.14 8.22 -9.35
N PHE A 151 -4.22 9.12 -8.95
CA PHE A 151 -3.00 9.43 -9.70
C PHE A 151 -2.17 8.19 -9.96
N ASN A 152 -1.88 7.38 -8.92
CA ASN A 152 -1.10 6.15 -9.09
C ASN A 152 -1.74 5.15 -10.08
N SER A 153 -3.06 5.15 -10.20
CA SER A 153 -3.81 4.27 -11.12
C SER A 153 -3.91 4.76 -12.55
N VAL A 154 -3.44 5.97 -12.86
CA VAL A 154 -3.46 6.52 -14.23
C VAL A 154 -2.08 6.77 -14.81
N ILE A 155 -1.01 6.40 -14.07
CA ILE A 155 0.39 6.49 -14.49
C ILE A 155 1.10 5.15 -14.30
N ALA A 156 2.19 4.91 -15.02
CA ALA A 156 2.94 3.65 -15.00
C ALA A 156 3.81 3.47 -13.73
N LEU A 157 3.18 3.35 -12.57
CA LEU A 157 3.85 3.11 -11.29
C LEU A 157 3.64 1.68 -10.79
N ARG A 158 4.69 1.08 -10.25
CA ARG A 158 4.66 -0.27 -9.64
C ARG A 158 3.72 -0.39 -8.44
N GLU A 159 3.39 0.74 -7.81
CA GLU A 159 2.60 0.81 -6.59
C GLU A 159 1.24 0.13 -6.71
N GLU A 160 0.46 0.40 -7.75
CA GLU A 160 -0.93 -0.09 -7.84
C GLU A 160 -0.99 -1.61 -7.92
N LEU A 161 -0.17 -2.22 -8.77
CA LEU A 161 -0.06 -3.68 -8.86
C LEU A 161 0.33 -4.28 -7.50
N SER A 162 1.30 -3.66 -6.83
CA SER A 162 1.77 -4.09 -5.52
C SER A 162 0.69 -3.95 -4.44
N ILE A 163 -0.11 -2.88 -4.46
CA ILE A 163 -1.22 -2.64 -3.53
C ILE A 163 -2.35 -3.67 -3.76
N VAL A 164 -2.70 -4.01 -5.00
CA VAL A 164 -3.71 -5.06 -5.27
C VAL A 164 -3.30 -6.37 -4.62
N VAL A 165 -2.08 -6.83 -4.90
CA VAL A 165 -1.59 -8.10 -4.37
C VAL A 165 -1.48 -8.05 -2.85
N PHE A 166 -1.02 -6.93 -2.29
CA PHE A 166 -1.01 -6.71 -0.85
C PHE A 166 -2.41 -6.78 -0.22
N LEU A 167 -3.41 -6.12 -0.80
CA LEU A 167 -4.79 -6.13 -0.28
C LEU A 167 -5.47 -7.50 -0.43
N LEU A 168 -5.12 -8.29 -1.43
CA LEU A 168 -5.53 -9.70 -1.50
C LEU A 168 -4.93 -10.48 -0.32
N GLY A 169 -3.65 -10.28 -0.02
CA GLY A 169 -2.98 -10.82 1.16
C GLY A 169 -3.70 -10.42 2.45
N VAL A 170 -3.99 -9.12 2.64
CA VAL A 170 -4.76 -8.60 3.79
C VAL A 170 -6.14 -9.26 3.86
N TYR A 171 -6.86 -9.34 2.75
CA TYR A 171 -8.20 -9.93 2.71
C TYR A 171 -8.22 -11.39 3.19
N PHE A 172 -7.27 -12.21 2.74
CA PHE A 172 -7.15 -13.60 3.18
C PHE A 172 -6.63 -13.69 4.62
N PHE A 173 -5.66 -12.86 5.00
CA PHE A 173 -5.17 -12.78 6.37
C PHE A 173 -6.30 -12.44 7.34
N LEU A 174 -7.17 -11.48 7.03
CA LEU A 174 -8.32 -11.14 7.86
C LEU A 174 -9.34 -12.29 7.96
N LYS A 175 -9.50 -13.11 6.91
CA LYS A 175 -10.31 -14.34 7.02
C LYS A 175 -9.72 -15.33 8.03
N TRP A 176 -8.40 -15.52 8.01
CA TRP A 176 -7.71 -16.34 8.99
C TRP A 176 -7.86 -15.77 10.41
N VAL A 177 -7.62 -14.46 10.59
CA VAL A 177 -7.80 -13.77 11.88
C VAL A 177 -9.23 -13.92 12.40
N SER A 178 -10.24 -13.85 11.52
CA SER A 178 -11.65 -14.07 11.87
C SER A 178 -12.01 -15.53 12.19
N GLY A 179 -11.10 -16.49 12.03
CA GLY A 179 -11.32 -17.90 12.38
C GLY A 179 -11.85 -18.79 11.27
N LYS A 180 -11.80 -18.37 10.01
CA LYS A 180 -12.34 -19.13 8.87
C LYS A 180 -11.46 -20.30 8.40
N GLY A 181 -10.37 -20.61 9.11
CA GLY A 181 -9.48 -21.74 8.85
C GLY A 181 -8.06 -21.36 8.42
N THR A 182 -7.14 -22.32 8.53
CA THR A 182 -5.69 -22.17 8.28
C THR A 182 -5.34 -21.94 6.81
N ILE A 183 -6.15 -22.46 5.88
CA ILE A 183 -5.91 -22.28 4.44
C ILE A 183 -5.78 -20.80 4.07
N TRP A 184 -6.48 -19.90 4.77
CA TRP A 184 -6.45 -18.49 4.44
C TRP A 184 -5.12 -17.82 4.76
N ILE A 185 -4.37 -18.25 5.78
CA ILE A 185 -3.03 -17.69 6.05
C ILE A 185 -1.98 -18.25 5.08
N LEU A 186 -2.15 -19.51 4.66
CA LEU A 186 -1.32 -20.14 3.64
C LEU A 186 -1.50 -19.47 2.26
N VAL A 187 -2.70 -18.97 1.96
CA VAL A 187 -2.95 -18.17 0.75
C VAL A 187 -2.50 -16.71 0.93
N ALA A 188 -2.58 -16.15 2.13
CA ALA A 188 -2.16 -14.77 2.39
C ALA A 188 -0.64 -14.58 2.25
N PHE A 189 0.16 -15.53 2.75
CA PHE A 189 1.61 -15.45 2.75
C PHE A 189 2.25 -15.28 1.36
N PRO A 190 1.94 -16.08 0.32
CA PRO A 190 2.48 -15.88 -1.02
C PRO A 190 2.02 -14.54 -1.64
N MET A 191 0.81 -14.06 -1.32
CA MET A 191 0.38 -12.72 -1.76
C MET A 191 1.28 -11.63 -1.16
N PHE A 192 1.56 -11.71 0.14
CA PHE A 192 2.47 -10.76 0.79
C PHE A 192 3.91 -10.85 0.24
N ALA A 193 4.42 -12.06 -0.01
CA ALA A 193 5.72 -12.26 -0.63
C ALA A 193 5.79 -11.61 -2.02
N THR A 194 4.79 -11.84 -2.88
CA THR A 194 4.71 -11.22 -4.21
C THR A 194 4.62 -9.70 -4.12
N ALA A 195 3.83 -9.16 -3.18
CA ALA A 195 3.77 -7.71 -2.96
C ALA A 195 5.15 -7.14 -2.60
N LEU A 196 5.89 -7.81 -1.71
CA LEU A 196 7.24 -7.44 -1.28
C LEU A 196 8.25 -7.49 -2.44
N MET A 197 8.17 -8.50 -3.31
CA MET A 197 9.02 -8.63 -4.50
C MET A 197 8.81 -7.49 -5.50
N ILE A 198 7.58 -7.00 -5.66
CA ILE A 198 7.29 -5.85 -6.53
C ILE A 198 7.76 -4.55 -5.87
N HIS A 199 7.56 -4.43 -4.55
CA HIS A 199 7.90 -3.24 -3.80
C HIS A 199 8.39 -3.57 -2.37
N PRO A 200 9.72 -3.47 -2.08
CA PRO A 200 10.29 -3.83 -0.78
C PRO A 200 9.73 -3.07 0.44
N GLY A 201 9.13 -1.90 0.22
CA GLY A 201 8.47 -1.11 1.27
C GLY A 201 7.35 -1.83 2.03
N TRP A 202 6.83 -2.97 1.55
CA TRP A 202 5.89 -3.81 2.30
C TRP A 202 6.52 -4.57 3.46
N ILE A 203 7.85 -4.52 3.62
CA ILE A 203 8.53 -5.11 4.79
C ILE A 203 7.96 -4.60 6.11
N GLY A 204 7.53 -3.33 6.17
CA GLY A 204 6.86 -2.79 7.35
C GLY A 204 5.55 -3.52 7.69
N ALA A 205 4.78 -3.95 6.69
CA ALA A 205 3.60 -4.76 6.94
C ALA A 205 3.96 -6.15 7.48
N MET A 206 5.06 -6.75 7.00
CA MET A 206 5.53 -8.05 7.48
C MET A 206 5.98 -7.98 8.94
N VAL A 207 6.70 -6.93 9.31
CA VAL A 207 7.02 -6.62 10.70
C VAL A 207 5.74 -6.49 11.53
N GLY A 208 4.74 -5.76 11.03
CA GLY A 208 3.45 -5.63 11.70
C GLY A 208 2.72 -6.96 11.89
N ILE A 209 2.70 -7.83 10.87
CA ILE A 209 2.13 -9.18 10.98
C ILE A 209 2.90 -9.99 12.03
N ALA A 210 4.23 -9.99 12.00
CA ALA A 210 5.06 -10.70 12.97
C ALA A 210 4.78 -10.23 14.41
N LEU A 211 4.69 -8.92 14.65
CA LEU A 211 4.33 -8.35 15.95
C LEU A 211 2.92 -8.77 16.39
N TYR A 212 1.95 -8.77 15.48
CA TYR A 212 0.60 -9.26 15.79
C TYR A 212 0.59 -10.76 16.13
N LEU A 213 1.31 -11.59 15.37
CA LEU A 213 1.42 -13.03 15.64
C LEU A 213 2.09 -13.29 16.98
N GLY A 214 3.15 -12.55 17.31
CA GLY A 214 3.79 -12.59 18.64
C GLY A 214 2.81 -12.23 19.75
N TYR A 215 2.12 -11.09 19.62
CA TYR A 215 1.09 -10.66 20.57
C TYR A 215 -0.01 -11.72 20.75
N PHE A 216 -0.56 -12.25 19.65
CA PHE A 216 -1.60 -13.28 19.67
C PHE A 216 -1.12 -14.57 20.34
N SER A 217 0.10 -15.01 20.03
CA SER A 217 0.71 -16.20 20.59
C SER A 217 0.96 -16.06 22.09
N THR A 218 1.53 -14.94 22.55
CA THR A 218 1.74 -14.69 23.98
C THR A 218 0.41 -14.61 24.73
N LYS A 219 -0.58 -13.88 24.20
CA LYS A 219 -1.93 -13.79 24.78
C LYS A 219 -2.57 -15.18 24.94
N THR A 220 -2.46 -16.01 23.91
CA THR A 220 -3.01 -17.37 23.92
C THR A 220 -2.29 -18.25 24.93
N LEU A 221 -0.95 -18.24 24.95
CA LEU A 221 -0.15 -19.02 25.88
C LEU A 221 -0.46 -18.67 27.34
N VAL A 222 -0.52 -17.39 27.69
CA VAL A 222 -0.85 -16.92 29.05
C VAL A 222 -2.25 -17.36 29.45
N ALA A 223 -3.23 -17.32 28.54
CA ALA A 223 -4.58 -17.79 28.81
C ALA A 223 -4.63 -19.30 29.05
N SER A 224 -3.89 -20.10 28.27
CA SER A 224 -3.79 -21.55 28.46
C SER A 224 -3.12 -21.91 29.79
N ILE A 225 -2.04 -21.23 30.18
CA ILE A 225 -1.35 -21.45 31.46
C ILE A 225 -2.28 -21.16 32.65
N LYS A 226 -3.15 -20.15 32.55
CA LYS A 226 -4.13 -19.80 33.59
C LYS A 226 -5.35 -20.75 33.64
N GLY A 227 -5.28 -21.91 33.00
CA GLY A 227 -6.37 -22.89 32.98
C GLY A 227 -7.51 -22.57 32.00
N GLY A 228 -7.29 -21.62 31.07
CA GLY A 228 -8.28 -21.29 30.05
C GLY A 228 -8.47 -22.41 29.03
N ALA A 229 -9.71 -22.85 28.82
CA ALA A 229 -10.04 -23.82 27.77
C ALA A 229 -9.67 -23.26 26.39
N THR A 230 -8.72 -23.93 25.71
CA THR A 230 -8.27 -23.53 24.38
C THR A 230 -9.07 -24.28 23.33
N THR A 231 -9.84 -23.56 22.51
CA THR A 231 -10.64 -24.19 21.46
C THR A 231 -9.75 -24.71 20.32
N ARG A 232 -10.20 -25.73 19.59
CA ARG A 232 -9.51 -26.25 18.39
C ARG A 232 -9.19 -25.16 17.37
N GLN A 233 -10.07 -24.17 17.23
CA GLN A 233 -9.86 -23.03 16.34
C GLN A 233 -8.71 -22.14 16.80
N VAL A 234 -8.62 -21.84 18.10
CA VAL A 234 -7.52 -21.04 18.68
C VAL A 234 -6.20 -21.80 18.58
N ALA A 235 -6.18 -23.10 18.89
CA ALA A 235 -5.00 -23.95 18.74
C ALA A 235 -4.50 -24.01 17.29
N SER A 236 -5.40 -24.16 16.32
CA SER A 236 -5.05 -24.17 14.90
C SER A 236 -4.47 -22.83 14.42
N LYS A 237 -5.02 -21.70 14.88
CA LYS A 237 -4.42 -20.38 14.64
C LYS A 237 -3.04 -20.26 15.25
N PHE A 238 -2.87 -20.69 16.51
CA PHE A 238 -1.59 -20.64 17.20
C PHE A 238 -0.51 -21.45 16.49
N LEU A 239 -0.81 -22.70 16.13
CA LEU A 239 0.11 -23.58 15.41
C LEU A 239 0.46 -23.05 14.02
N SER A 240 -0.53 -22.55 13.27
CA SER A 240 -0.26 -21.96 11.95
C SER A 240 0.53 -20.65 12.03
N ALA A 241 0.33 -19.85 13.08
CA ALA A 241 1.13 -18.67 13.34
C ALA A 241 2.60 -19.03 13.62
N ILE A 242 2.84 -20.03 14.49
CA ILE A 242 4.19 -20.51 14.79
C ILE A 242 4.86 -21.06 13.53
N ALA A 243 4.17 -21.94 12.80
CA ALA A 243 4.73 -22.55 11.59
C ALA A 243 5.18 -21.49 10.57
N LEU A 244 4.35 -20.47 10.34
CA LEU A 244 4.68 -19.40 9.39
C LEU A 244 5.76 -18.45 9.92
N PHE A 245 5.78 -18.18 11.22
CA PHE A 245 6.85 -17.41 11.83
C PHE A 245 8.20 -18.14 11.70
N THR A 246 8.23 -19.45 11.93
CA THR A 246 9.41 -20.30 11.74
C THR A 246 9.85 -20.29 10.28
N VAL A 247 8.93 -20.45 9.32
CA VAL A 247 9.25 -20.38 7.88
C VAL A 247 9.83 -19.02 7.52
N ALA A 248 9.27 -17.92 8.03
CA ALA A 248 9.81 -16.59 7.79
C ALA A 248 11.24 -16.43 8.33
N ILE A 249 11.53 -16.93 9.53
CA ILE A 249 12.88 -16.93 10.12
C ILE A 249 13.85 -17.77 9.28
N LEU A 250 13.44 -18.97 8.86
CA LEU A 250 14.28 -19.84 8.03
C LEU A 250 14.62 -19.20 6.68
N ILE A 251 13.66 -18.51 6.05
CA ILE A 251 13.91 -17.76 4.81
C ILE A 251 14.93 -16.67 5.06
N VAL A 252 14.78 -15.90 6.14
CA VAL A 252 15.72 -14.83 6.49
C VAL A 252 17.12 -15.38 6.76
N ALA A 253 17.24 -16.42 7.59
CA ALA A 253 18.49 -17.06 7.93
C ALA A 253 19.18 -17.66 6.70
N GLY A 254 18.42 -18.32 5.81
CA GLY A 254 18.93 -18.88 4.57
C GLY A 254 19.30 -17.83 3.51
N SER A 255 18.76 -16.61 3.60
CA SER A 255 19.03 -15.53 2.65
C SER A 255 20.29 -14.70 2.95
N GLY A 256 21.00 -14.99 4.05
CA GLY A 256 22.19 -14.24 4.47
C GLY A 256 21.89 -12.88 5.12
N GLY A 257 20.72 -12.74 5.76
CA GLY A 257 20.32 -11.53 6.51
C GLY A 257 19.11 -10.78 5.91
N ILE A 258 18.62 -9.76 6.63
CA ILE A 258 17.48 -8.94 6.19
C ILE A 258 18.01 -7.68 5.52
N SER A 259 17.85 -7.54 4.20
CA SER A 259 17.99 -6.25 3.53
C SER A 259 16.70 -5.44 3.71
N LEU A 260 16.66 -4.58 4.72
CA LEU A 260 15.65 -3.54 4.85
C LEU A 260 15.81 -2.55 3.69
N ALA A 261 14.69 -2.24 3.05
CA ALA A 261 14.52 -1.37 1.89
C ALA A 261 15.75 -0.52 1.48
N LYS A 262 16.24 -0.74 0.26
CA LYS A 262 17.32 0.05 -0.36
C LYS A 262 18.65 -0.07 0.41
N GLY A 263 19.08 -1.30 0.69
CA GLY A 263 20.48 -1.61 1.03
C GLY A 263 20.86 -1.60 2.50
N ILE A 264 19.91 -1.60 3.45
CA ILE A 264 20.24 -1.78 4.86
C ILE A 264 20.21 -3.29 5.14
N THR A 265 21.34 -3.98 4.97
CA THR A 265 21.49 -5.37 5.41
C THR A 265 21.76 -5.41 6.91
N ILE A 266 20.79 -5.88 7.69
CA ILE A 266 21.01 -6.22 9.09
C ILE A 266 21.52 -7.67 9.14
N GLY A 267 22.78 -7.84 9.55
CA GLY A 267 23.40 -9.14 9.84
C GLY A 267 24.16 -9.82 8.69
N GLY A 268 24.70 -9.05 7.73
CA GLY A 268 25.64 -9.57 6.74
C GLY A 268 27.08 -9.14 7.05
N ASP A 269 28.07 -9.97 6.71
CA ASP A 269 29.52 -9.72 6.85
C ASP A 269 30.04 -8.62 5.90
N SER A 270 29.39 -7.46 5.87
CA SER A 270 29.91 -6.28 5.18
C SER A 270 30.59 -5.35 6.18
N GLU A 271 31.92 -5.25 6.08
CA GLU A 271 32.79 -4.38 6.88
C GLU A 271 32.53 -2.87 6.70
N GLU A 272 31.69 -2.46 5.74
CA GLU A 272 31.15 -1.09 5.68
C GLU A 272 29.91 -0.98 6.58
N GLY A 273 30.08 -0.31 7.72
CA GLY A 273 29.08 -0.22 8.78
C GLY A 273 27.73 0.27 8.27
N VAL A 274 26.67 -0.43 8.70
CA VAL A 274 25.26 -0.03 8.54
C VAL A 274 25.03 1.45 8.91
N THR A 275 25.84 1.98 9.81
CA THR A 275 25.90 3.40 10.20
C THR A 275 26.26 4.34 9.06
N ASP A 276 27.28 4.05 8.26
CA ASP A 276 27.82 4.99 7.25
C ASP A 276 26.93 5.07 6.00
N LEU A 277 26.29 3.96 5.63
CA LEU A 277 25.25 3.92 4.59
C LEU A 277 23.98 4.67 4.98
N ILE A 278 23.67 4.71 6.27
CA ILE A 278 22.53 5.44 6.83
C ILE A 278 22.87 6.93 6.99
N GLU A 279 24.08 7.25 7.44
CA GLU A 279 24.60 8.62 7.56
C GLU A 279 24.61 9.31 6.18
N SER A 280 25.17 8.65 5.15
CA SER A 280 25.23 9.19 3.78
C SER A 280 23.85 9.37 3.12
N ARG A 281 22.82 8.64 3.57
CA ARG A 281 21.43 8.84 3.15
C ARG A 281 20.82 10.12 3.73
N PHE A 282 21.16 10.47 4.97
CA PHE A 282 20.63 11.65 5.66
C PHE A 282 21.38 12.94 5.32
N GLN A 283 22.62 12.83 4.82
CA GLN A 283 23.42 13.95 4.31
C GLN A 283 22.99 14.42 2.90
N ARG A 284 22.18 13.65 2.16
CA ARG A 284 21.64 14.09 0.87
C ARG A 284 20.49 15.07 1.08
N GLU A 285 20.71 16.35 0.78
CA GLU A 285 19.64 17.35 0.74
C GLU A 285 18.49 16.92 -0.19
N GLY A 286 17.26 17.08 0.30
CA GLY A 286 16.05 16.81 -0.47
C GLY A 286 15.94 17.77 -1.65
N ARG A 287 16.21 17.29 -2.86
CA ARG A 287 16.00 18.06 -4.10
C ARG A 287 14.52 18.45 -4.24
N GLY A 288 14.26 19.72 -4.58
CA GLY A 288 12.94 20.17 -5.03
C GLY A 288 12.07 20.93 -4.01
N GLY A 289 12.65 21.53 -2.97
CA GLY A 289 11.94 22.48 -2.08
C GLY A 289 10.79 21.86 -1.28
N SER A 290 10.75 20.53 -1.17
CA SER A 290 9.73 19.75 -0.43
C SER A 290 10.32 18.92 0.72
N ALA A 291 11.58 19.17 1.07
CA ALA A 291 12.24 18.54 2.19
C ALA A 291 11.54 18.90 3.50
N TYR A 292 11.59 17.99 4.48
CA TYR A 292 11.23 18.33 5.86
C TYR A 292 12.17 19.41 6.41
N PRO A 293 11.81 20.06 7.55
CA PRO A 293 12.75 20.92 8.25
C PRO A 293 14.08 20.20 8.48
N GLY A 294 15.20 20.92 8.30
CA GLY A 294 16.55 20.33 8.25
C GLY A 294 16.85 19.40 9.42
N PHE A 295 16.46 19.79 10.64
CA PHE A 295 16.65 18.98 11.84
C PHE A 295 15.88 17.64 11.82
N VAL A 296 14.73 17.55 11.16
CA VAL A 296 13.96 16.30 10.99
C VAL A 296 14.50 15.48 9.83
N ALA A 297 14.88 16.14 8.73
CA ALA A 297 15.38 15.50 7.51
C ALA A 297 16.77 14.86 7.70
N GLN A 298 17.67 15.58 8.37
CA GLN A 298 19.09 15.22 8.53
C GLN A 298 19.38 14.51 9.85
N GLY A 299 18.52 14.65 10.87
CA GLY A 299 18.75 14.02 12.17
C GLY A 299 18.67 12.49 12.09
N ASN A 300 19.75 11.81 12.46
CA ASN A 300 19.85 10.35 12.40
C ASN A 300 19.01 9.71 13.53
N PRO A 301 17.94 8.94 13.24
CA PRO A 301 17.04 8.39 14.26
C PRO A 301 17.70 7.31 15.14
N TYR A 302 18.86 6.78 14.76
CA TYR A 302 19.62 5.84 15.59
C TYR A 302 20.39 6.56 16.71
N THR A 303 21.01 7.70 16.39
CA THR A 303 21.73 8.53 17.38
C THR A 303 20.79 9.45 18.14
N GLN A 304 19.64 9.79 17.55
CA GLN A 304 18.63 10.69 18.12
C GLN A 304 17.22 10.04 18.14
N PRO A 305 16.97 9.01 18.98
CA PRO A 305 15.69 8.31 19.02
C PRO A 305 14.48 9.20 19.35
N TRP A 306 14.69 10.33 20.04
CA TRP A 306 13.64 11.30 20.34
C TRP A 306 13.07 12.00 19.09
N LEU A 307 13.75 11.91 17.93
CA LEU A 307 13.21 12.41 16.65
C LEU A 307 12.15 11.50 16.03
N ILE A 308 12.07 10.23 16.46
CA ILE A 308 11.15 9.23 15.88
C ILE A 308 9.69 9.69 15.94
N PRO A 309 9.13 10.15 17.09
CA PRO A 309 7.75 10.62 17.14
C PRO A 309 7.48 11.78 16.18
N MET A 310 8.45 12.70 16.06
CA MET A 310 8.33 13.83 15.14
C MET A 310 8.35 13.37 13.68
N ARG A 311 9.24 12.46 13.31
CA ARG A 311 9.28 11.86 11.96
C ARG A 311 7.98 11.14 11.62
N VAL A 312 7.39 10.43 12.57
CA VAL A 312 6.07 9.79 12.41
C VAL A 312 4.99 10.85 12.16
N ALA A 313 4.99 11.95 12.90
CA ALA A 313 4.04 13.04 12.70
C ALA A 313 4.21 13.71 11.33
N TYR A 314 5.44 14.06 10.94
CA TYR A 314 5.74 14.63 9.63
C TYR A 314 5.37 13.68 8.50
N PHE A 315 5.77 12.41 8.57
CA PHE A 315 5.41 11.42 7.57
C PHE A 315 3.88 11.29 7.40
N THR A 316 3.14 11.32 8.50
CA THR A 316 1.69 11.09 8.49
C THR A 316 0.90 12.32 8.03
N PHE A 317 1.27 13.51 8.50
CA PHE A 317 0.44 14.73 8.39
C PHE A 317 1.05 15.85 7.56
N SER A 318 2.31 15.77 7.12
CA SER A 318 2.89 16.78 6.21
C SER A 318 2.28 16.70 4.80
N PRO A 319 2.35 17.75 3.96
CA PRO A 319 2.82 19.09 4.29
C PRO A 319 1.84 19.78 5.25
N PHE A 320 2.39 20.56 6.18
CA PHE A 320 1.62 21.50 6.97
C PHE A 320 1.45 22.83 6.20
N PRO A 321 0.47 23.68 6.55
CA PRO A 321 0.23 24.94 5.84
C PRO A 321 1.47 25.86 5.74
N TRP A 322 2.36 25.80 6.73
CA TRP A 322 3.61 26.59 6.77
C TRP A 322 4.79 25.96 6.00
N ASP A 323 4.67 24.71 5.54
CA ASP A 323 5.71 24.04 4.73
C ASP A 323 5.61 24.39 3.23
N LEU A 324 4.55 25.10 2.83
CA LEU A 324 4.21 25.35 1.44
C LEU A 324 5.10 26.44 0.84
N ARG A 325 5.88 26.08 -0.17
CA ARG A 325 6.76 26.94 -0.97
C ARG A 325 6.28 27.17 -2.40
N SER A 326 5.25 26.45 -2.85
CA SER A 326 4.68 26.65 -4.20
C SER A 326 3.19 26.27 -4.27
N PRO A 327 2.40 26.89 -5.18
CA PRO A 327 0.99 26.56 -5.36
C PRO A 327 0.73 25.09 -5.74
N ARG A 328 1.67 24.42 -6.41
CA ARG A 328 1.58 22.99 -6.74
C ARG A 328 1.52 22.10 -5.49
N GLN A 329 2.00 22.60 -4.35
CA GLN A 329 1.99 21.88 -3.07
C GLN A 329 0.63 21.98 -2.34
N LEU A 330 -0.30 22.81 -2.81
CA LEU A 330 -1.67 22.90 -2.27
C LEU A 330 -2.41 21.56 -2.40
N LEU A 331 -2.18 20.81 -3.48
CA LEU A 331 -2.72 19.45 -3.60
C LEU A 331 -2.22 18.55 -2.46
N GLY A 332 -0.99 18.75 -1.99
CA GLY A 332 -0.44 18.04 -0.84
C GLY A 332 -1.20 18.30 0.47
N VAL A 333 -1.73 19.51 0.67
CA VAL A 333 -2.57 19.84 1.84
C VAL A 333 -3.85 19.02 1.83
N SER A 334 -4.44 18.77 0.66
CA SER A 334 -5.61 17.89 0.55
C SER A 334 -5.29 16.46 0.97
N ALA A 335 -4.06 15.99 0.74
CA ALA A 335 -3.58 14.70 1.24
C ALA A 335 -3.51 14.70 2.77
N SER A 336 -2.83 15.68 3.36
CA SER A 336 -2.72 15.84 4.81
C SER A 336 -4.08 15.90 5.49
N ALA A 337 -5.02 16.67 4.93
CA ALA A 337 -6.38 16.80 5.43
C ALA A 337 -7.13 15.46 5.42
N MET A 338 -6.96 14.65 4.37
CA MET A 338 -7.53 13.30 4.31
C MET A 338 -6.98 12.40 5.41
N TYR A 339 -5.66 12.36 5.63
CA TYR A 339 -5.07 11.53 6.69
C TYR A 339 -5.45 12.02 8.09
N LEU A 340 -5.54 13.34 8.29
CA LEU A 340 -6.05 13.91 9.55
C LEU A 340 -7.51 13.52 9.79
N PHE A 341 -8.35 13.60 8.76
CA PHE A 341 -9.72 13.12 8.82
C PHE A 341 -9.79 11.63 9.20
N LEU A 342 -9.01 10.77 8.54
CA LEU A 342 -8.97 9.33 8.84
C LEU A 342 -8.50 9.06 10.28
N ALA A 343 -7.45 9.75 10.74
CA ALA A 343 -6.94 9.63 12.11
C ALA A 343 -7.99 10.06 13.15
N TRP A 344 -8.68 11.18 12.91
CA TRP A 344 -9.78 11.64 13.77
C TRP A 344 -10.95 10.65 13.81
N ARG A 345 -11.31 10.07 12.66
CA ARG A 345 -12.36 9.05 12.59
C ARG A 345 -11.96 7.74 13.28
N LEU A 346 -10.69 7.34 13.20
CA LEU A 346 -10.15 6.22 13.96
C LEU A 346 -10.22 6.49 15.47
N TYR A 347 -9.80 7.68 15.91
CA TYR A 347 -9.90 8.08 17.32
C TYR A 347 -11.34 8.00 17.85
N LYS A 348 -12.32 8.55 17.12
CA LYS A 348 -13.74 8.43 17.48
C LYS A 348 -14.26 7.00 17.52
N GLY A 349 -13.73 6.12 16.66
CA GLY A 349 -14.11 4.72 16.56
C GLY A 349 -13.28 3.76 17.41
N TRP A 350 -12.35 4.28 18.21
CA TRP A 350 -11.34 3.48 18.93
C TRP A 350 -11.92 2.33 19.76
N HIS A 351 -13.05 2.60 20.44
CA HIS A 351 -13.74 1.61 21.26
C HIS A 351 -14.22 0.39 20.46
N ASN A 352 -14.56 0.58 19.19
CA ASN A 352 -14.98 -0.51 18.30
C ASN A 352 -13.77 -1.24 17.72
N VAL A 353 -12.71 -0.50 17.37
CA VAL A 353 -11.47 -1.04 16.79
C VAL A 353 -10.79 -2.00 17.75
N LYS A 354 -10.61 -1.61 19.02
CA LYS A 354 -9.91 -2.43 20.03
C LYS A 354 -10.62 -3.75 20.37
N ARG A 355 -11.90 -3.90 20.01
CA ARG A 355 -12.71 -5.09 20.29
C ARG A 355 -12.62 -6.17 19.22
N LYS A 356 -12.10 -5.84 18.03
CA LYS A 356 -12.02 -6.77 16.88
C LYS A 356 -10.58 -7.17 16.64
N GLU A 357 -10.30 -8.47 16.67
CA GLU A 357 -8.96 -9.01 16.40
C GLU A 357 -8.47 -8.64 15.00
N GLU A 358 -9.37 -8.60 14.00
CA GLU A 358 -9.04 -8.15 12.65
C GLU A 358 -8.50 -6.72 12.64
N CYS A 359 -9.08 -5.85 13.45
CA CYS A 359 -8.70 -4.45 13.53
C CYS A 359 -7.39 -4.27 14.30
N LEU A 360 -7.16 -5.06 15.35
CA LEU A 360 -5.86 -5.11 16.02
C LEU A 360 -4.75 -5.53 15.05
N ALA A 361 -4.97 -6.57 14.24
CA ALA A 361 -4.01 -7.00 13.23
C ALA A 361 -3.74 -5.91 12.18
N LEU A 362 -4.77 -5.21 11.70
CA LEU A 362 -4.63 -4.05 10.82
C LEU A 362 -3.85 -2.90 11.48
N MET A 363 -4.02 -2.69 12.78
CA MET A 363 -3.29 -1.66 13.53
C MET A 363 -1.80 -1.96 13.63
N PHE A 364 -1.41 -3.20 13.92
CA PHE A 364 0.00 -3.60 13.93
C PHE A 364 0.64 -3.39 12.54
N MET A 365 -0.06 -3.78 11.47
CA MET A 365 0.40 -3.51 10.10
C MET A 365 0.54 -2.03 9.81
N ALA A 366 -0.48 -1.21 10.13
CA ALA A 366 -0.45 0.23 9.90
C ALA A 366 0.68 0.91 10.69
N GLY A 367 0.81 0.60 11.98
CA GLY A 367 1.83 1.17 12.86
C GLY A 367 3.25 0.85 12.38
N ALA A 368 3.51 -0.41 12.02
CA ALA A 368 4.82 -0.83 11.53
C ALA A 368 5.14 -0.23 10.15
N LEU A 369 4.16 -0.13 9.23
CA LEU A 369 4.34 0.57 7.95
C LEU A 369 4.67 2.06 8.15
N ILE A 370 3.91 2.74 9.01
CA ILE A 370 4.14 4.15 9.34
C ILE A 370 5.54 4.34 9.91
N PHE A 371 5.95 3.47 10.85
CA PHE A 371 7.26 3.54 11.49
C PHE A 371 8.41 3.35 10.48
N VAL A 372 8.37 2.28 9.67
CA VAL A 372 9.43 1.98 8.69
C VAL A 372 9.56 3.09 7.66
N PHE A 373 8.45 3.63 7.14
CA PHE A 373 8.52 4.73 6.19
C PHE A 373 8.89 6.07 6.82
N ALA A 374 8.49 6.34 8.08
CA ALA A 374 8.88 7.56 8.79
C ALA A 374 10.39 7.65 9.00
N ILE A 375 11.07 6.53 9.19
CA ILE A 375 12.55 6.47 9.28
C ILE A 375 13.19 6.70 7.91
N GLY A 376 12.65 6.09 6.86
CA GLY A 376 13.27 6.11 5.52
C GLY A 376 12.99 7.36 4.67
N VAL A 377 11.97 8.16 4.98
CA VAL A 377 11.52 9.28 4.15
C VAL A 377 11.85 10.63 4.77
N THR A 378 12.42 11.54 3.96
CA THR A 378 12.90 12.87 4.41
C THR A 378 12.23 14.05 3.68
N ASN A 379 11.26 13.80 2.80
CA ASN A 379 10.53 14.83 2.06
C ASN A 379 9.03 14.49 1.94
N PHE A 380 8.17 15.52 1.92
CA PHE A 380 6.73 15.28 1.96
C PHE A 380 6.16 14.75 0.65
N GLY A 381 6.78 15.04 -0.51
CA GLY A 381 6.33 14.52 -1.80
C GLY A 381 6.42 12.99 -1.88
N THR A 382 7.57 12.44 -1.49
CA THR A 382 7.78 11.00 -1.31
C THR A 382 6.87 10.46 -0.21
N ALA A 383 6.66 11.19 0.89
CA ALA A 383 5.76 10.76 1.96
C ALA A 383 4.30 10.61 1.51
N ILE A 384 3.76 11.53 0.69
CA ILE A 384 2.42 11.40 0.11
C ILE A 384 2.30 10.10 -0.69
N ARG A 385 3.27 9.81 -1.56
CA ARG A 385 3.28 8.58 -2.38
C ARG A 385 3.43 7.30 -1.57
N HIS A 386 4.14 7.33 -0.44
CA HIS A 386 4.20 6.16 0.45
C HIS A 386 2.93 5.98 1.26
N ARG A 387 2.29 7.07 1.68
CA ARG A 387 1.02 7.05 2.40
C ARG A 387 -0.11 6.42 1.60
N THR A 388 -0.19 6.67 0.29
CA THR A 388 -1.24 6.08 -0.57
C THR A 388 -1.26 4.55 -0.53
N LYS A 389 -0.10 3.91 -0.31
CA LYS A 389 0.04 2.45 -0.27
C LYS A 389 -0.82 1.82 0.81
N PHE A 390 -0.88 2.44 1.98
CA PHE A 390 -1.63 1.94 3.13
C PHE A 390 -2.90 2.75 3.43
N LEU A 391 -3.33 3.62 2.50
CA LEU A 391 -4.59 4.36 2.59
C LEU A 391 -5.78 3.42 2.85
N ALA A 392 -5.80 2.27 2.17
CA ALA A 392 -6.85 1.27 2.36
C ALA A 392 -6.92 0.78 3.81
N ILE A 393 -5.77 0.47 4.44
CA ILE A 393 -5.74 0.04 5.86
C ILE A 393 -6.21 1.16 6.78
N CYS A 394 -5.71 2.39 6.60
CA CYS A 394 -6.16 3.55 7.37
C CYS A 394 -7.67 3.77 7.24
N THR A 395 -8.20 3.61 6.02
CA THR A 395 -9.63 3.74 5.72
C THR A 395 -10.45 2.64 6.39
N LEU A 396 -9.96 1.38 6.42
CA LEU A 396 -10.62 0.27 7.11
C LEU A 396 -10.70 0.50 8.63
N LEU A 397 -9.63 1.04 9.23
CA LEU A 397 -9.59 1.37 10.66
C LEU A 397 -10.52 2.56 10.99
N ALA A 398 -10.47 3.62 10.18
CA ALA A 398 -11.33 4.81 10.31
C ALA A 398 -12.82 4.51 10.11
N ALA A 399 -13.14 3.49 9.28
CA ALA A 399 -14.52 3.08 8.99
C ALA A 399 -15.33 2.65 10.22
N SER A 400 -14.66 2.30 11.31
CA SER A 400 -15.25 2.00 12.62
C SER A 400 -16.20 3.06 13.16
N SER A 401 -16.05 4.32 12.74
CA SER A 401 -16.93 5.42 13.17
C SER A 401 -17.82 5.96 12.04
N PHE A 402 -17.65 5.57 10.77
CA PHE A 402 -18.34 6.22 9.64
C PHE A 402 -19.88 6.16 9.72
N ASN A 403 -20.45 5.21 10.48
CA ASN A 403 -21.89 5.15 10.74
C ASN A 403 -22.45 6.41 11.41
N GLN A 404 -21.65 7.10 12.22
CA GLN A 404 -22.01 8.34 12.92
C GLN A 404 -22.01 9.57 12.01
N LEU A 405 -21.56 9.45 10.75
CA LEU A 405 -21.63 10.56 9.80
C LEU A 405 -23.11 10.76 9.43
N SER A 406 -23.71 11.81 9.99
CA SER A 406 -24.95 12.38 9.47
C SER A 406 -24.58 13.63 8.72
N VAL A 407 -24.80 13.63 7.40
CA VAL A 407 -24.74 14.86 6.62
C VAL A 407 -26.09 15.52 6.80
N ARG A 408 -26.22 16.40 7.79
CA ARG A 408 -27.36 17.31 7.87
C ARG A 408 -27.13 18.41 6.83
N LEU A 409 -27.53 18.16 5.59
CA LEU A 409 -27.74 19.26 4.64
C LEU A 409 -28.90 20.08 5.19
N LYS A 410 -28.60 21.25 5.78
CA LYS A 410 -29.63 22.26 5.99
C LYS A 410 -30.15 22.60 4.59
N ARG A 411 -31.38 22.19 4.31
CA ARG A 411 -32.15 22.77 3.19
C ARG A 411 -32.33 24.23 3.57
N HIS A 412 -31.62 25.12 2.87
CA HIS A 412 -31.90 26.54 2.87
C HIS A 412 -32.95 26.82 1.82
#